data_AF-A0A944Q811-F1
#
_entry.id   AF-A0A944Q811-F1
#
_cell.length_a   1.000
_cell.length_b   1.000
_cell.length_c   1.000
_cell.angle_alpha   90.00
_cell.angle_beta   90.00
_cell.angle_gamma   90.00
#
_symmetry.space_group_name_H-M   'P 1'
#
loop_
_entity.id
_entity.type
_entity.pdbx_description
1 polymer ?
#
loop_
_entity_poly.entity_id
_entity_poly.type
_entity_poly.pdbx_seq_one_letter_code
_entity_poly.pdbx_strand_id
1 'polypeptide(L)'
;MPWVEEHERGGTKVRRYFRWAPGARRDLSVLVLLGIAVAGYNDTSGSGGTGPAPRPTSTAKYPVHFEGWDNPKPAPRPTVSYPIRFESR
;
A
#
# COMPACT_ATOMS: atom_id res chain seq x y z
N MET A 1 -18.54 -19.14 12.24
CA MET A 1 -19.65 -18.17 12.26
C MET A 1 -19.39 -17.09 13.31
N PRO A 2 -19.19 -15.82 12.88
CA PRO A 2 -18.84 -14.69 13.76
C PRO A 2 -20.05 -14.13 14.52
N TRP A 3 -21.27 -14.45 14.10
CA TRP A 3 -22.48 -14.18 14.88
C TRP A 3 -22.82 -15.36 15.77
N VAL A 4 -23.15 -15.07 17.03
CA VAL A 4 -23.71 -16.04 17.99
C VAL A 4 -25.18 -15.73 18.13
N GLU A 5 -26.03 -16.69 17.81
CA GLU A 5 -27.47 -16.56 17.94
C GLU A 5 -27.92 -16.62 19.39
N GLU A 6 -29.10 -16.07 19.64
CA GLU A 6 -29.73 -16.18 20.94
C GLU A 6 -30.00 -17.66 21.23
N HIS A 7 -29.50 -18.12 22.36
CA HIS A 7 -29.71 -19.50 22.80
C HIS A 7 -29.81 -19.54 24.32
N GLU A 8 -30.57 -20.50 24.80
CA GLU A 8 -30.73 -20.74 26.22
C GLU A 8 -29.65 -21.74 26.67
N ARG A 9 -28.82 -21.33 27.63
CA ARG A 9 -27.80 -22.18 28.23
C ARG A 9 -28.02 -22.22 29.73
N GLY A 10 -28.42 -23.39 30.24
CA GLY A 10 -28.60 -23.63 31.68
C GLY A 10 -29.60 -22.68 32.35
N GLY A 11 -30.72 -22.35 31.68
CA GLY A 11 -31.74 -21.43 32.18
C GLY A 11 -31.40 -19.94 32.05
N THR A 12 -30.23 -19.60 31.48
CA THR A 12 -29.87 -18.22 31.16
C THR A 12 -30.04 -17.95 29.66
N LYS A 13 -30.79 -16.90 29.32
CA LYS A 13 -30.92 -16.43 27.94
C LYS A 13 -29.66 -15.67 27.54
N VAL A 14 -28.86 -16.26 26.67
CA VAL A 14 -27.67 -15.62 26.11
C VAL A 14 -28.12 -14.78 24.92
N ARG A 15 -28.02 -13.45 25.04
CA ARG A 15 -28.34 -12.53 23.95
C ARG A 15 -27.42 -12.74 22.75
N ARG A 16 -27.94 -12.50 21.55
CA ARG A 16 -27.15 -12.48 20.32
C ARG A 16 -25.97 -11.52 20.44
N TYR A 17 -24.75 -12.00 20.19
CA TYR A 17 -23.55 -11.17 20.19
C TYR A 17 -22.61 -11.51 19.03
N PHE A 18 -21.82 -10.51 18.63
CA PHE A 18 -20.81 -10.65 17.60
C PHE A 18 -19.45 -11.01 18.21
N ARG A 19 -18.79 -12.03 17.67
CA ARG A 19 -17.45 -12.45 18.04
C ARG A 19 -16.52 -12.40 16.84
N TRP A 20 -15.42 -11.69 17.00
CA TRP A 20 -14.33 -11.68 16.04
C TRP A 20 -13.58 -13.01 16.08
N ALA A 21 -12.99 -13.44 14.95
CA ALA A 21 -12.16 -14.63 14.91
C ALA A 21 -10.94 -14.49 15.86
N PRO A 22 -10.42 -15.60 16.41
CA PRO A 22 -9.19 -15.56 17.20
C PRO A 22 -8.07 -14.88 16.39
N GLY A 23 -7.46 -13.82 16.92
CA GLY A 23 -6.41 -13.03 16.23
C GLY A 23 -6.88 -11.71 15.60
N ALA A 24 -8.14 -11.59 15.18
CA ALA A 24 -8.61 -10.41 14.43
C ALA A 24 -8.54 -9.08 15.22
N ARG A 25 -8.53 -9.13 16.57
CA ARG A 25 -8.31 -7.93 17.40
C ARG A 25 -6.87 -7.41 17.31
N ARG A 26 -5.89 -8.30 17.20
CA ARG A 26 -4.48 -7.93 17.05
C ARG A 26 -4.26 -7.31 15.67
N ASP A 27 -4.80 -7.92 14.64
CA ASP A 27 -4.67 -7.42 13.26
C ASP A 27 -5.31 -6.03 13.10
N LEU A 28 -6.50 -5.82 13.67
CA LEU A 28 -7.12 -4.50 13.70
C LEU A 28 -6.31 -3.48 14.49
N SER A 29 -5.74 -3.86 15.64
CA SER A 29 -4.91 -2.94 16.42
C SER A 29 -3.66 -2.51 15.65
N VAL A 30 -3.04 -3.43 14.90
CA VAL A 30 -1.88 -3.13 14.03
C VAL A 30 -2.29 -2.19 12.89
N LEU A 31 -3.42 -2.45 12.23
CA LEU A 31 -3.93 -1.57 11.17
C LEU A 31 -4.26 -0.17 11.68
N VAL A 32 -4.87 -0.06 12.86
CA VAL A 32 -5.18 1.24 13.49
C VAL A 32 -3.89 1.98 13.83
N LEU A 33 -2.91 1.32 14.46
CA LEU A 33 -1.63 1.93 14.80
C LEU A 33 -0.85 2.36 13.55
N LEU A 34 -0.87 1.54 12.50
CA LEU A 34 -0.27 1.87 11.21
C LEU A 34 -0.94 3.10 10.58
N GLY A 35 -2.28 3.14 10.60
CA GLY A 35 -3.05 4.29 10.12
C GLY A 35 -2.73 5.58 10.88
N ILE A 36 -2.65 5.51 12.21
CA ILE A 36 -2.26 6.64 13.06
C ILE A 36 -0.83 7.08 12.75
N ALA A 37 0.12 6.14 12.60
CA ALA A 37 1.51 6.47 12.29
C ALA A 37 1.66 7.16 10.92
N VAL A 38 0.95 6.67 9.89
CA VAL A 38 0.96 7.27 8.55
C VAL A 38 0.27 8.65 8.54
N ALA A 39 -0.87 8.79 9.21
CA ALA A 39 -1.58 10.07 9.31
C ALA A 39 -0.79 11.10 10.14
N GLY A 40 -0.22 10.68 11.27
CA GLY A 40 0.58 11.54 12.16
C GLY A 40 1.93 11.94 11.58
N TYR A 41 2.46 11.22 10.58
CA TYR A 41 3.67 11.62 9.86
C TYR A 41 3.44 12.83 8.94
N ASN A 42 2.20 13.09 8.51
CA ASN A 42 1.86 14.23 7.65
C ASN A 42 1.18 15.41 8.38
N ASP A 43 0.53 15.18 9.52
CA ASP A 43 -0.18 16.24 10.26
C ASP A 43 0.15 16.18 11.76
N THR A 44 1.12 16.98 12.20
CA THR A 44 1.21 17.38 13.60
C THR A 44 0.23 18.52 13.86
N SER A 45 -1.07 18.23 13.93
CA SER A 45 -2.02 18.96 14.80
C SER A 45 -3.46 18.48 14.64
N GLY A 46 -4.07 18.10 15.76
CA GLY A 46 -5.42 18.59 16.06
C GLY A 46 -6.59 17.70 15.70
N SER A 47 -7.07 16.97 16.71
CA SER A 47 -8.49 16.91 17.10
C SER A 47 -9.44 17.85 16.34
N GLY A 48 -10.42 17.25 15.65
CA GLY A 48 -11.80 17.77 15.54
C GLY A 48 -12.00 19.07 14.76
N GLY A 49 -12.48 18.95 13.51
CA GLY A 49 -13.05 20.08 12.78
C GLY A 49 -13.67 19.66 11.46
N THR A 50 -15.01 19.65 11.40
CA THR A 50 -15.77 19.62 10.15
C THR A 50 -15.59 20.96 9.43
N GLY A 51 -14.50 21.09 8.68
CA GLY A 51 -14.24 22.20 7.75
C GLY A 51 -13.73 21.64 6.44
N PRO A 52 -14.07 22.23 5.27
CA PRO A 52 -13.59 21.74 3.99
C PRO A 52 -12.06 21.87 3.95
N ALA A 53 -11.39 20.72 3.85
CA ALA A 53 -9.95 20.65 3.70
C ALA A 53 -9.49 21.45 2.46
N PRO A 54 -8.34 22.16 2.52
CA PRO A 54 -7.83 22.90 1.38
C PRO A 54 -7.58 21.92 0.23
N ARG A 55 -8.20 22.21 -0.93
CA ARG A 55 -8.08 21.39 -2.13
C ARG A 55 -6.62 21.46 -2.61
N PRO A 56 -5.92 20.32 -2.78
CA PRO A 56 -4.56 20.34 -3.30
C PRO A 56 -4.57 20.87 -4.74
N THR A 57 -3.87 21.98 -4.97
CA THR A 57 -3.63 22.53 -6.30
C THR A 57 -2.55 21.68 -6.98
N SER A 58 -2.91 21.02 -8.08
CA SER A 58 -1.96 20.25 -8.89
C SER A 58 -0.97 21.20 -9.57
N THR A 59 0.25 21.31 -9.02
CA THR A 59 1.35 22.11 -9.59
C THR A 59 2.03 21.41 -10.79
N ALA A 60 1.72 20.13 -11.05
CA ALA A 60 2.34 19.39 -12.14
C ALA A 60 1.68 19.71 -13.49
N LYS A 61 2.40 20.42 -14.36
CA LYS A 61 2.10 20.47 -15.80
C LYS A 61 2.74 19.25 -16.48
N TYR A 62 1.90 18.43 -17.10
CA TYR A 62 2.34 17.33 -17.96
C TYR A 62 2.51 17.82 -19.41
N PRO A 63 3.40 17.18 -20.19
CA PRO A 63 4.28 16.07 -19.81
C PRO A 63 5.54 16.50 -19.05
N VAL A 64 5.95 15.65 -18.10
CA VAL A 64 7.21 15.81 -17.35
C VAL A 64 8.37 15.43 -18.27
N HIS A 65 9.31 16.35 -18.47
CA HIS A 65 10.55 16.09 -19.20
C HIS A 65 11.67 15.82 -18.20
N PHE A 66 12.40 14.73 -18.41
CA PHE A 66 13.56 14.37 -17.59
C PHE A 66 14.83 14.95 -18.20
N GLU A 67 15.83 15.24 -17.37
CA GLU A 67 17.16 15.65 -17.84
C GLU A 67 17.71 14.56 -18.79
N GLY A 68 18.13 14.97 -20.00
CA GLY A 68 18.61 14.05 -21.04
C GLY A 68 17.55 13.53 -22.02
N TRP A 69 16.30 13.99 -21.94
CA TRP A 69 15.23 13.66 -22.90
C TRP A 69 15.62 13.96 -24.36
N ASP A 70 16.28 15.10 -24.59
CA ASP A 70 16.66 15.55 -25.94
C ASP A 70 17.95 14.89 -26.47
N ASN A 71 18.70 14.17 -25.61
CA ASN A 71 19.99 13.59 -25.97
C ASN A 71 20.10 12.12 -25.48
N PRO A 72 19.38 11.17 -26.10
CA PRO A 72 19.49 9.77 -25.75
C PRO A 72 20.91 9.24 -26.02
N LYS A 73 21.50 8.59 -25.02
CA LYS A 73 22.83 7.97 -25.16
C LYS A 73 22.77 6.86 -26.24
N PRO A 74 23.74 6.80 -27.17
CA PRO A 74 23.80 5.74 -28.17
C PRO A 74 23.86 4.35 -27.52
N ALA A 75 22.96 3.44 -27.92
CA ALA A 75 23.00 2.05 -27.49
C ALA A 75 24.15 1.30 -28.22
N PRO A 76 24.85 0.37 -27.55
CA PRO A 76 25.89 -0.43 -28.19
C PRO A 76 25.28 -1.31 -29.29
N ARG A 77 25.90 -1.28 -30.48
CA ARG A 77 25.53 -2.18 -31.57
C ARG A 77 26.21 -3.53 -31.37
N PRO A 78 25.50 -4.66 -31.58
CA PRO A 78 26.13 -5.97 -31.48
C PRO A 78 27.27 -6.07 -32.50
N THR A 79 28.47 -6.40 -32.02
CA THR A 79 29.60 -6.75 -32.87
C THR A 79 29.39 -8.18 -33.34
N VAL A 80 29.35 -8.39 -34.65
CA VAL A 80 29.23 -9.75 -35.20
C VAL A 80 30.53 -10.50 -34.91
N SER A 81 30.47 -11.55 -34.11
CA SER A 81 31.56 -12.50 -33.93
C SER A 81 31.37 -13.68 -34.89
N TYR A 82 32.29 -13.84 -35.84
CA TYR A 82 32.34 -15.03 -36.69
C TYR A 82 33.19 -16.12 -36.00
N PRO A 83 32.88 -17.40 -36.23
CA PRO A 83 33.67 -18.50 -35.68
C PRO A 83 35.07 -18.52 -36.31
N ILE A 84 36.10 -18.43 -35.46
CA ILE A 84 37.48 -18.68 -35.86
C ILE A 84 37.65 -20.21 -35.98
N ARG A 85 37.94 -20.71 -37.18
CA ARG A 85 38.30 -22.12 -37.38
C ARG A 85 39.79 -22.28 -37.07
N PHE A 86 40.11 -23.04 -36.03
CA PHE A 86 41.48 -23.47 -35.78
C PHE A 86 41.67 -24.84 -36.45
N GLU A 87 42.60 -24.93 -37.39
CA GLU A 87 43.02 -26.22 -37.96
C GLU A 87 43.91 -26.94 -36.93
N SER A 88 43.53 -28.17 -36.56
CA SER A 88 44.37 -29.04 -35.74
C SER A 88 45.42 -29.70 -36.62
N ARG A 89 46.70 -29.48 -36.31
CA ARG A 89 47.85 -30.12 -36.94
C ARG A 89 48.23 -31.42 -36.23
#